data_AF-A0AAE3BBU9-F1
#
_entry.id   AF-A0AAE3BBU9-F1
#
_cell.length_a   1.000
_cell.length_b   1.000
_cell.length_c   1.000
_cell.angle_alpha   90.00
_cell.angle_beta   90.00
_cell.angle_gamma   90.00
#
_symmetry.space_group_name_H-M   'P 1'
#
loop_
_entity.id
_entity.type
_entity.pdbx_description
1 polymer ?
#
loop_
_entity_poly.entity_id
_entity_poly.type
_entity_poly.pdbx_seq_one_letter_code
_entity_poly.pdbx_strand_id
1 'polypeptide(L)'
;MLVFATEDQLSSWMGTPGPLNAGVLLREASTLVRSACRADVFDPLPNGLPVDDDKREALQDATCAQASVWAATDVNPTAGAGGLAREVVSSSIDGASVVFNTATTDSAKAASIGTLCSAAYRILRNAGLGSSAVQS
;
A
#
# COMPACT_ATOMS: atom_id res chain seq x y z
N MET A 1 -4.12 -15.78 -2.81
CA MET A 1 -3.47 -14.59 -2.20
C MET A 1 -4.54 -13.79 -1.50
N LEU A 2 -4.28 -13.31 -0.29
CA LEU A 2 -5.26 -12.62 0.54
C LEU A 2 -5.08 -11.11 0.39
N VAL A 3 -6.17 -10.42 0.04
CA VAL A 3 -6.20 -8.95 -0.05
C VAL A 3 -6.93 -8.44 1.19
N PHE A 4 -6.30 -7.55 1.96
CA PHE A 4 -6.84 -7.11 3.25
C PHE A 4 -7.85 -5.95 3.15
N ALA A 5 -7.87 -5.25 2.02
CA ALA A 5 -8.76 -4.10 1.80
C ALA A 5 -9.44 -4.17 0.42
N THR A 6 -10.64 -3.61 0.33
CA THR A 6 -11.42 -3.50 -0.90
C THR A 6 -11.26 -2.13 -1.57
N GLU A 7 -11.67 -2.02 -2.83
CA GLU A 7 -11.63 -0.76 -3.57
C GLU A 7 -12.56 0.31 -2.98
N ASP A 8 -13.71 -0.10 -2.43
CA ASP A 8 -14.62 0.80 -1.69
C ASP A 8 -13.95 1.34 -0.42
N GLN A 9 -13.24 0.50 0.32
CA GLN A 9 -12.52 0.92 1.53
C GLN A 9 -11.38 1.87 1.19
N LEU A 10 -10.67 1.64 0.10
CA LEU A 10 -9.65 2.56 -0.40
C LEU A 10 -10.27 3.91 -0.81
N SER A 11 -11.40 3.88 -1.52
CA SER A 11 -12.10 5.10 -1.94
C SER A 11 -12.60 5.89 -0.72
N SER A 12 -13.15 5.19 0.28
CA SER A 12 -13.55 5.79 1.56
C SER A 12 -12.37 6.39 2.31
N TRP A 13 -11.21 5.73 2.30
CA TRP A 13 -9.98 6.23 2.93
C TRP A 13 -9.44 7.48 2.24
N MET A 14 -9.45 7.51 0.91
CA MET A 14 -8.97 8.65 0.12
C MET A 14 -9.96 9.83 0.12
N GLY A 15 -11.24 9.59 0.42
CA GLY A 15 -12.31 10.59 0.31
C GLY A 15 -12.64 10.96 -1.14
N THR A 16 -12.10 10.23 -2.11
CA THR A 16 -12.26 10.43 -3.55
C THR A 16 -12.45 9.07 -4.23
N PRO A 17 -12.99 9.02 -5.47
CA PRO A 17 -13.05 7.79 -6.23
C PRO A 17 -11.66 7.14 -6.34
N GLY A 18 -11.57 5.84 -6.02
CA GLY A 18 -10.32 5.10 -6.08
C GLY A 18 -9.67 5.10 -7.47
N PRO A 19 -8.36 4.88 -7.55
CA PRO A 19 -7.65 4.88 -8.83
C PRO A 19 -8.07 3.70 -9.71
N LEU A 20 -7.97 3.84 -11.04
CA LEU A 20 -8.35 2.79 -12.01
C LEU A 20 -7.61 1.46 -11.81
N ASN A 21 -6.41 1.50 -11.23
CA ASN A 21 -5.58 0.34 -10.91
C ASN A 21 -5.66 -0.08 -9.42
N ALA A 22 -6.71 0.34 -8.69
CA ALA A 22 -6.89 0.07 -7.26
C ALA A 22 -6.70 -1.41 -6.91
N GLY A 23 -7.32 -2.35 -7.64
CA GLY A 23 -7.17 -3.77 -7.38
C GLY A 23 -5.72 -4.29 -7.46
N VAL A 24 -4.88 -3.72 -8.33
CA VAL A 24 -3.46 -4.09 -8.44
C VAL A 24 -2.66 -3.49 -7.27
N LEU A 25 -2.91 -2.21 -6.95
CA LEU A 25 -2.27 -1.55 -5.82
C LEU A 25 -2.59 -2.25 -4.50
N LEU A 26 -3.85 -2.59 -4.27
CA LEU A 26 -4.31 -3.29 -3.06
C LEU A 26 -3.69 -4.68 -2.94
N ARG A 27 -3.54 -5.39 -4.07
CA ARG A 27 -2.89 -6.70 -4.11
C ARG A 27 -1.43 -6.58 -3.66
N GLU A 28 -0.64 -5.72 -4.30
CA GLU A 28 0.78 -5.57 -3.96
C GLU A 28 0.97 -5.02 -2.53
N ALA A 29 0.13 -4.07 -2.11
CA ALA A 29 0.15 -3.54 -0.75
C ALA A 29 -0.13 -4.64 0.29
N SER A 30 -1.08 -5.53 -0.01
CA SER A 30 -1.39 -6.66 0.86
C SER A 30 -0.21 -7.65 0.97
N THR A 31 0.59 -7.83 -0.09
CA THR A 31 1.82 -8.64 -0.02
C THR A 31 2.82 -8.03 0.96
N LEU A 32 3.07 -6.72 0.87
CA LEU A 32 4.01 -6.02 1.76
C LEU A 32 3.54 -6.06 3.20
N VAL A 33 2.27 -5.76 3.45
CA VAL A 33 1.66 -5.83 4.79
C VAL A 33 1.76 -7.26 5.34
N ARG A 34 1.45 -8.29 4.54
CA ARG A 34 1.59 -9.68 4.99
C ARG A 34 3.03 -10.08 5.27
N SER A 35 3.99 -9.59 4.47
CA SER A 35 5.41 -9.83 4.71
C SER A 35 5.88 -9.19 6.00
N ALA A 36 5.45 -7.96 6.27
CA ALA A 36 5.74 -7.23 7.50
C ALA A 36 5.17 -7.90 8.75
N CYS A 37 3.99 -8.53 8.62
CA CYS A 37 3.33 -9.26 9.70
C CYS A 37 3.69 -10.75 9.77
N ARG A 38 4.64 -11.23 8.97
CA ARG A 38 4.99 -12.66 8.90
C ARG A 38 5.56 -13.20 10.21
N ALA A 39 6.21 -12.35 11.00
CA ALA A 39 6.75 -12.71 12.31
C ALA A 39 5.77 -12.44 13.47
N ASP A 40 4.63 -11.81 13.21
CA ASP A 40 3.63 -11.54 14.24
C ASP A 40 2.72 -12.75 14.45
N VAL A 41 2.40 -13.02 15.72
CA VAL A 41 1.54 -14.14 16.10
C VAL A 41 0.12 -13.62 16.28
N PHE A 42 -0.80 -14.07 15.43
CA PHE A 42 -2.23 -13.88 15.60
C PHE A 42 -2.97 -15.15 15.18
N ASP A 43 -4.13 -15.40 15.79
CA ASP A 43 -4.95 -16.56 15.46
C ASP A 43 -5.73 -16.30 14.16
N PRO A 44 -5.47 -17.04 13.07
CA PRO A 44 -6.14 -16.82 11.81
C PRO A 44 -7.46 -17.59 11.74
N LEU A 45 -8.51 -16.93 11.29
CA LEU A 45 -9.73 -17.56 10.80
C LEU A 45 -9.43 -18.46 9.58
N PRO A 46 -10.34 -19.36 9.18
CA PRO A 46 -10.17 -20.22 8.01
C PRO A 46 -9.91 -19.46 6.70
N ASN A 47 -10.33 -18.19 6.64
CA ASN A 47 -10.08 -17.29 5.53
C ASN A 47 -8.67 -16.66 5.57
N GLY A 48 -7.88 -16.83 6.63
CA GLY A 48 -6.53 -16.29 6.79
C GLY A 48 -6.43 -14.90 7.41
N LEU A 49 -7.56 -14.31 7.82
CA LEU A 49 -7.64 -13.04 8.57
C LEU A 49 -7.53 -13.27 10.07
N PRO A 50 -7.03 -12.31 10.87
CA PRO A 50 -7.07 -12.42 12.32
C PRO A 50 -8.51 -12.54 12.83
N VAL A 51 -8.70 -13.36 13.87
CA VAL A 51 -9.97 -13.43 14.63
C VAL A 51 -10.29 -12.10 15.31
N ASP A 52 -9.25 -11.42 15.78
CA ASP A 52 -9.32 -10.12 16.43
C ASP A 52 -9.63 -9.01 15.43
N ASP A 53 -10.74 -8.31 15.64
CA ASP A 53 -11.22 -7.26 14.75
C ASP A 53 -10.30 -6.03 14.75
N ASP A 54 -9.66 -5.69 15.87
CA ASP A 54 -8.71 -4.57 15.93
C ASP A 54 -7.51 -4.83 15.01
N LYS A 55 -7.03 -6.09 14.97
CA LYS A 55 -5.94 -6.50 14.07
C LYS A 55 -6.39 -6.53 12.62
N ARG A 56 -7.64 -6.89 12.36
CA ARG A 56 -8.22 -6.95 11.02
C ARG A 56 -8.34 -5.55 10.42
N GLU A 57 -8.89 -4.61 11.19
CA GLU A 57 -9.00 -3.22 10.82
C GLU A 57 -7.61 -2.59 10.61
N ALA A 58 -6.64 -2.88 11.48
CA ALA A 58 -5.28 -2.38 11.30
C ALA A 58 -4.61 -2.88 10.00
N LEU A 59 -4.83 -4.14 9.61
CA LEU A 59 -4.32 -4.68 8.33
C LEU A 59 -5.00 -4.02 7.13
N GLN A 60 -6.30 -3.77 7.23
CA GLN A 60 -7.07 -3.07 6.21
C GLN A 60 -6.57 -1.62 6.04
N ASP A 61 -6.49 -0.87 7.13
CA ASP A 61 -6.06 0.54 7.13
C ASP A 61 -4.61 0.69 6.68
N ALA A 62 -3.73 -0.22 7.10
CA ALA A 62 -2.34 -0.24 6.62
C ALA A 62 -2.27 -0.49 5.10
N THR A 63 -3.12 -1.36 4.57
CA THR A 63 -3.20 -1.64 3.13
C THR A 63 -3.75 -0.43 2.35
N CYS A 64 -4.81 0.22 2.86
CA CYS A 64 -5.35 1.46 2.29
C CYS A 64 -4.31 2.59 2.30
N ALA A 65 -3.60 2.77 3.41
CA ALA A 65 -2.56 3.78 3.54
C ALA A 65 -1.43 3.55 2.53
N GLN A 66 -0.94 2.31 2.39
CA GLN A 66 0.09 1.98 1.40
C GLN A 66 -0.40 2.23 -0.04
N ALA A 67 -1.59 1.76 -0.38
CA ALA A 67 -2.17 1.94 -1.71
C ALA A 67 -2.43 3.43 -2.04
N SER A 68 -2.86 4.23 -1.06
CA SER A 68 -3.06 5.68 -1.24
C SER A 68 -1.75 6.42 -1.53
N VAL A 69 -0.63 5.98 -0.94
CA VAL A 69 0.68 6.57 -1.20
C VAL A 69 1.13 6.27 -2.62
N TRP A 70 0.97 5.03 -3.08
CA TRP A 70 1.28 4.67 -4.47
C TRP A 70 0.35 5.38 -5.47
N ALA A 71 -0.93 5.52 -5.15
CA ALA A 71 -1.88 6.28 -5.97
C ALA A 71 -1.48 7.77 -6.05
N ALA A 72 -1.12 8.39 -4.92
CA ALA A 72 -0.70 9.79 -4.88
C ALA A 72 0.65 10.06 -5.55
N THR A 73 1.52 9.04 -5.64
CA THR A 73 2.86 9.15 -6.25
C THR A 73 2.95 8.56 -7.66
N ASP A 74 1.83 8.09 -8.21
CA ASP A 74 1.73 7.42 -9.51
C ASP A 74 2.73 6.24 -9.65
N VAL A 75 2.89 5.46 -8.58
CA VAL A 75 3.78 4.30 -8.54
C VAL A 75 3.02 3.07 -9.00
N ASN A 76 3.58 2.36 -9.99
CA ASN A 76 3.10 1.04 -10.39
C ASN A 76 3.99 -0.07 -9.78
N PRO A 77 3.54 -0.76 -8.72
CA PRO A 77 4.34 -1.78 -8.03
C PRO A 77 4.55 -3.05 -8.87
N THR A 78 3.76 -3.26 -9.95
CA THR A 78 3.90 -4.43 -10.84
C THR A 78 4.85 -4.20 -12.02
N ALA A 79 5.41 -3.01 -12.18
CA ALA A 79 6.29 -2.66 -13.30
C ALA A 79 7.73 -3.23 -13.19
N GLY A 80 7.97 -4.19 -12.30
CA GLY A 80 9.28 -4.83 -12.08
C GLY A 80 10.19 -4.04 -11.12
N ALA A 81 11.26 -4.69 -10.65
CA ALA A 81 12.26 -4.08 -9.77
C ALA A 81 12.93 -2.89 -10.48
N GLY A 82 12.43 -1.69 -10.22
CA GLY A 82 12.86 -0.45 -10.88
C GLY A 82 11.76 0.38 -11.55
N GLY A 83 10.48 -0.02 -11.52
CA GLY A 83 9.37 0.87 -11.88
C GLY A 83 9.38 1.38 -13.34
N LEU A 84 9.98 0.65 -14.28
CA LEU A 84 10.06 1.01 -15.71
C LEU A 84 9.96 -0.28 -16.54
N ALA A 85 9.05 -0.50 -17.50
CA ALA A 85 7.83 0.16 -17.94
C ALA A 85 7.04 -0.86 -18.78
N ARG A 86 5.71 -0.75 -18.83
CA ARG A 86 4.97 -0.91 -20.09
C ARG A 86 3.71 -0.05 -20.03
N GLU A 87 3.83 1.12 -20.65
CA GLU A 87 2.76 1.82 -21.37
C GLU A 87 1.39 1.88 -20.67
N VAL A 88 1.22 2.88 -19.80
CA VAL A 88 -0.06 3.61 -19.73
C VAL A 88 0.27 5.04 -20.12
N VAL A 89 -0.04 5.33 -21.38
CA VAL A 89 -0.16 6.66 -21.95
C VAL A 89 -1.02 7.49 -21.00
N SER A 90 -0.41 8.52 -20.40
CA SER A 90 -1.04 9.68 -19.78
C SER A 90 -2.55 9.58 -19.50
N SER A 91 -2.95 9.40 -18.24
CA SER A 91 -4.23 9.95 -17.80
C SER A 91 -3.97 11.29 -17.14
N SER A 92 -4.01 12.34 -17.96
CA SER A 92 -4.10 13.70 -17.47
C SER A 92 -5.43 13.86 -16.73
N ILE A 93 -5.40 13.79 -15.39
CA ILE A 93 -6.46 14.38 -14.57
C ILE A 93 -6.08 15.85 -14.38
N ASP A 94 -6.70 16.66 -15.21
CA ASP A 94 -6.97 18.10 -15.08
C ASP A 94 -6.00 18.92 -14.18
N GLY A 95 -4.86 19.32 -14.77
CA GLY A 95 -4.30 20.65 -14.52
C GLY A 95 -3.29 20.86 -13.38
N ALA A 96 -2.76 19.84 -12.71
CA ALA A 96 -1.75 20.02 -11.67
C ALA A 96 -0.37 19.47 -12.07
N SER A 97 0.38 20.23 -12.88
CA SER A 97 1.81 19.95 -13.13
C SER A 97 2.64 20.39 -11.93
N VAL A 98 3.00 19.45 -11.05
CA VAL A 98 3.99 19.69 -10.00
C VAL A 98 5.37 19.23 -10.49
N VAL A 99 6.22 20.20 -10.84
CA VAL A 99 7.63 19.94 -11.16
C VAL A 99 8.37 19.77 -9.84
N PHE A 100 8.56 18.51 -9.41
CA PHE A 100 9.43 18.17 -8.29
C PHE A 100 10.73 17.55 -8.80
N ASN A 101 11.81 17.78 -8.05
CA ASN A 101 13.15 17.30 -8.33
C ASN A 101 13.13 15.76 -8.53
N THR A 102 13.27 15.33 -9.79
CA THR A 102 12.91 13.98 -10.23
C THR A 102 13.86 12.91 -9.67
N ALA A 103 15.14 13.23 -9.51
CA ALA A 103 16.16 12.27 -9.07
C ALA A 103 15.95 11.75 -7.62
N THR A 104 15.56 12.63 -6.69
CA THR A 104 15.24 12.22 -5.31
C THR A 104 13.88 11.54 -5.21
N THR A 105 12.96 11.90 -6.10
CA THR A 105 11.59 11.36 -6.12
C THR A 105 11.57 9.92 -6.63
N ASP A 106 12.34 9.60 -7.67
CA ASP A 106 12.42 8.23 -8.21
C ASP A 106 13.05 7.25 -7.21
N SER A 107 14.04 7.70 -6.44
CA SER A 107 14.66 6.88 -5.38
C SER A 107 13.67 6.58 -4.25
N ALA A 108 12.85 7.57 -3.86
CA ALA A 108 11.80 7.40 -2.85
C ALA A 108 10.63 6.53 -3.35
N LYS A 109 10.28 6.64 -4.64
CA LYS A 109 9.30 5.75 -5.29
C LYS A 109 9.79 4.31 -5.38
N ALA A 110 11.06 4.10 -5.72
CA ALA A 110 11.65 2.76 -5.76
C ALA A 110 11.71 2.13 -4.36
N ALA A 111 12.06 2.91 -3.34
CA ALA A 111 12.05 2.45 -1.96
C ALA A 111 10.63 2.07 -1.49
N SER A 112 9.61 2.87 -1.83
CA SER A 112 8.22 2.61 -1.42
C SER A 112 7.59 1.36 -2.05
N ILE A 113 8.19 0.79 -3.10
CA ILE A 113 7.80 -0.51 -3.65
C ILE A 113 8.30 -1.65 -2.74
N GLY A 114 9.46 -1.48 -2.11
CA GLY A 114 10.08 -2.49 -1.25
C GLY A 114 9.78 -2.35 0.24
N THR A 115 9.33 -1.18 0.69
CA THR A 115 9.13 -0.86 2.11
C THR A 115 7.73 -0.30 2.40
N LEU A 116 7.25 -0.52 3.62
CA LEU A 116 6.00 0.05 4.11
C LEU A 116 6.13 1.57 4.29
N CYS A 117 5.07 2.29 3.94
CA CYS A 117 4.97 3.71 4.20
C CYS A 117 4.87 3.97 5.71
N SER A 118 5.23 5.18 6.13
CA SER A 118 5.28 5.56 7.54
C SER A 118 3.92 5.48 8.23
N ALA A 119 2.84 5.79 7.53
CA ALA A 119 1.48 5.67 8.04
C ALA A 119 1.08 4.20 8.26
N ALA A 120 1.28 3.34 7.26
CA ALA A 120 0.98 1.91 7.37
C ALA A 120 1.78 1.25 8.49
N TYR A 121 3.07 1.60 8.62
CA TYR A 121 3.90 1.10 9.72
C TYR A 121 3.36 1.51 11.11
N ARG A 122 2.98 2.79 11.28
CA ARG A 122 2.41 3.27 12.55
C ARG A 122 1.09 2.59 12.91
N ILE A 123 0.22 2.39 11.93
CA ILE A 123 -1.07 1.69 12.12
C ILE A 123 -0.83 0.27 12.61
N LEU A 124 0.06 -0.48 11.94
CA LEU A 124 0.41 -1.84 12.36
C LEU A 124 1.01 -1.85 13.77
N ARG A 125 1.94 -0.94 14.05
CA ARG A 125 2.61 -0.86 15.36
C ARG A 125 1.63 -0.58 16.50
N ASN A 126 0.64 0.29 16.27
CA ASN A 126 -0.39 0.60 17.25
C ASN A 126 -1.28 -0.62 17.57
N ALA A 127 -1.49 -1.50 16.59
CA ALA A 127 -2.23 -2.75 16.76
C ALA A 127 -1.36 -3.91 17.31
N GLY A 128 -0.10 -3.64 17.67
CA GLY A 128 0.84 -4.67 18.11
C GLY A 128 1.34 -5.59 16.99
N LEU A 129 1.22 -5.15 15.73
CA LEU A 129 1.69 -5.81 14.52
C LEU A 129 2.89 -5.06 13.91
N GLY A 130 3.50 -5.63 12.87
CA GLY A 130 4.65 -5.07 12.17
C GLY A 130 5.96 -5.16 12.96
N SER A 131 6.11 -6.16 13.83
CA SER A 131 7.30 -6.30 14.69
C SER A 131 8.60 -6.47 13.90
N SER A 132 8.51 -7.14 12.73
CA SER A 132 9.63 -7.39 11.83
C SER A 132 9.86 -6.32 10.76
N ALA A 133 8.96 -5.35 10.60
CA ALA A 133 9.14 -4.30 9.60
C ALA A 133 10.12 -3.24 10.12
N VAL A 134 11.16 -2.94 9.35
CA VAL A 134 12.08 -1.82 9.61
C VAL A 134 11.69 -0.64 8.73
N GLN A 135 11.45 0.51 9.35
CA GLN A 135 11.29 1.77 8.61
C GLN A 135 12.66 2.22 8.13
N SER A 136 12.83 2.27 6.80
CA SER A 136 14.05 2.76 6.13
C SER A 136 13.98 4.25 5.91
#